data_AF-A0A9P4IMD7-F1
#
_entry.id   AF-A0A9P4IMD7-F1
#
_cell.length_a   1.000
_cell.length_b   1.000
_cell.length_c   1.000
_cell.angle_alpha   90.00
_cell.angle_beta   90.00
_cell.angle_gamma   90.00
#
_symmetry.space_group_name_H-M   'P 1'
#
loop_
_entity.id
_entity.type
_entity.pdbx_description
1 polymer ?
#
loop_
_entity_poly.entity_id
_entity_poly.type
_entity_poly.pdbx_seq_one_letter_code
_entity_poly.pdbx_strand_id
1 'polypeptide(L)'
;YVVDCLLQEMDLSSGKVIYEWNAAHHVNTSESMKSPNSGFGDGSSGAPFDYFHCTSVDKDASGNYVLSAGHTSTIYFVQGDRNQGDILRRLGGNLSDIQLRGFNFSYQHDVRIVNHNDSQYSISIFNNAWDGASNPTTASTGILAFVDTKANTSTLIQSYSAPNGGLHSADYGNMQVLSNGNVFIGWGAMPFFSEFTPNGRCVLHAQFGQYDPNPLQSRNWTVQSTRVVRGPWSSKPPFFDLLAPANQTHAIALVGYGDSRNQTQTTYYASWNGATN
;
A
#
# COMPACT_ATOMS: atom_id res chain seq x y z
N TYR A 1 8.43 -25.81 -4.56
CA TYR A 1 7.71 -24.85 -5.42
C TYR A 1 7.44 -23.59 -4.63
N VAL A 2 7.51 -22.45 -5.30
CA VAL A 2 7.22 -21.13 -4.72
C VAL A 2 6.22 -20.40 -5.60
N VAL A 3 5.50 -19.45 -5.00
CA VAL A 3 4.81 -18.41 -5.77
C VAL A 3 5.87 -17.36 -6.11
N ASP A 4 6.19 -17.21 -7.40
CA ASP A 4 7.13 -16.18 -7.85
C ASP A 4 6.41 -14.84 -8.05
N CYS A 5 7.14 -13.76 -7.81
CA CYS A 5 6.67 -12.40 -8.05
C CYS A 5 7.43 -11.81 -9.24
N LEU A 6 6.69 -11.47 -10.29
CA LEU A 6 7.23 -10.83 -11.48
C LEU A 6 6.95 -9.33 -11.44
N LEU A 7 8.00 -8.54 -11.62
CA LEU A 7 7.91 -7.14 -11.99
C LEU A 7 8.04 -7.05 -13.51
N GLN A 8 7.03 -6.50 -14.18
CA GLN A 8 7.05 -6.30 -15.62
C GLN A 8 6.76 -4.84 -15.97
N GLU A 9 7.57 -4.29 -16.87
CA GLU A 9 7.24 -3.05 -17.59
C GLU A 9 6.73 -3.42 -18.97
N MET A 10 5.59 -2.84 -19.36
CA MET A 10 4.95 -3.10 -20.64
C MET A 10 4.82 -1.83 -21.45
N ASP A 11 5.14 -1.93 -22.73
CA ASP A 11 4.78 -0.92 -23.70
C ASP A 11 3.27 -1.04 -24.00
N LEU A 12 2.49 -0.03 -23.59
CA LEU A 12 1.03 -0.08 -23.71
C LEU A 12 0.54 -0.03 -25.16
N SER A 13 1.33 0.49 -26.09
CA SER A 13 0.94 0.60 -27.51
C SER A 13 1.03 -0.73 -28.24
N SER A 14 2.04 -1.54 -27.89
CA SER A 14 2.35 -2.82 -28.53
C SER A 14 1.96 -4.03 -27.68
N GLY A 15 1.70 -3.84 -26.39
CA GLY A 15 1.43 -4.91 -25.42
C GLY A 15 2.66 -5.75 -25.08
N LYS A 16 3.86 -5.31 -25.46
CA LYS A 16 5.09 -6.08 -25.25
C LYS A 16 5.69 -5.80 -23.87
N VAL A 17 6.16 -6.84 -23.20
CA VAL A 17 7.03 -6.73 -22.03
C VAL A 17 8.39 -6.20 -22.50
N ILE A 18 8.83 -5.07 -21.93
CA ILE A 18 10.11 -4.42 -22.26
C ILE A 18 11.15 -4.54 -21.14
N TYR A 19 10.71 -4.96 -19.96
CA TYR A 19 11.54 -5.30 -18.81
C TYR A 19 10.80 -6.36 -17.98
N GLU A 20 11.52 -7.35 -17.50
CA GLU A 20 11.02 -8.35 -16.56
C GLU A 20 12.08 -8.64 -15.50
N TRP A 21 11.64 -8.70 -14.25
CA TRP A 21 12.43 -9.12 -13.11
C TRP A 21 11.63 -10.09 -12.26
N ASN A 22 12.28 -11.10 -11.71
CA ASN A 22 11.61 -12.17 -10.98
C ASN A 22 12.27 -12.41 -9.62
N ALA A 23 11.46 -12.47 -8.57
CA ALA A 23 11.97 -12.61 -7.21
C ALA A 23 12.76 -13.91 -7.01
N ALA A 24 12.32 -15.02 -7.61
CA ALA A 24 12.93 -16.33 -7.41
C ALA A 24 14.39 -16.45 -7.90
N HIS A 25 14.84 -15.60 -8.83
CA HIS A 25 16.25 -15.58 -9.26
C HIS A 25 17.14 -14.75 -8.34
N HIS A 26 16.57 -13.84 -7.54
CA HIS A 26 17.34 -12.80 -6.85
C HIS A 26 17.21 -12.86 -5.31
N VAL A 27 16.14 -13.45 -4.79
CA VAL A 27 15.79 -13.43 -3.37
C VAL A 27 15.57 -14.86 -2.88
N ASN A 28 16.36 -15.27 -1.89
CA ASN A 28 16.25 -16.60 -1.32
C ASN A 28 14.98 -16.73 -0.47
N THR A 29 14.38 -17.92 -0.44
CA THR A 29 13.22 -18.19 0.42
C THR A 29 13.53 -18.02 1.91
N SER A 30 14.81 -18.14 2.32
CA SER A 30 15.27 -17.86 3.69
C SER A 30 15.21 -16.39 4.09
N GLU A 31 15.05 -15.45 3.15
CA GLU A 31 14.79 -14.03 3.46
C GLU A 31 13.36 -13.80 3.97
N SER A 32 12.47 -14.78 3.78
CA SER A 32 11.09 -14.69 4.25
C SER A 32 11.01 -14.74 5.78
N MET A 33 10.11 -13.93 6.33
CA MET A 33 9.65 -14.00 7.72
C MET A 33 8.61 -15.11 7.92
N LYS A 34 8.27 -15.84 6.86
CA LYS A 34 7.38 -17.01 6.87
C LYS A 34 8.16 -18.28 6.59
N SER A 35 7.56 -19.40 6.96
CA SER A 35 8.05 -20.73 6.63
C SER A 35 6.99 -21.51 5.87
N PRO A 36 7.37 -22.49 5.03
CA PRO A 36 6.42 -23.46 4.52
C PRO A 36 5.58 -24.08 5.64
N ASN A 37 4.32 -24.38 5.38
CA ASN A 37 3.33 -24.89 6.35
C ASN A 37 2.86 -23.88 7.41
N SER A 38 3.16 -22.58 7.27
CA SER A 38 2.68 -21.53 8.18
C SER A 38 1.41 -20.82 7.71
N GLY A 39 0.63 -21.45 6.82
CA GLY A 39 -0.58 -20.87 6.22
C GLY A 39 -0.37 -20.11 4.91
N PHE A 40 0.86 -20.11 4.38
CA PHE A 40 1.26 -19.42 3.14
C PHE A 40 1.77 -20.41 2.06
N GLY A 41 1.25 -21.63 2.08
CA GLY A 41 1.70 -22.75 1.24
C GLY A 41 2.67 -23.70 1.97
N ASP A 42 2.75 -24.94 1.49
CA ASP A 42 3.60 -26.01 2.03
C ASP A 42 4.87 -26.24 1.19
N GLY A 43 4.98 -25.56 0.05
CA GLY A 43 6.10 -25.69 -0.88
C GLY A 43 5.95 -26.85 -1.88
N SER A 44 4.83 -27.58 -1.85
CA SER A 44 4.45 -28.55 -2.87
C SER A 44 3.96 -27.85 -4.14
N SER A 45 3.80 -28.59 -5.23
CA SER A 45 3.20 -28.05 -6.46
C SER A 45 1.72 -27.68 -6.28
N GLY A 46 1.00 -28.33 -5.36
CA GLY A 46 -0.41 -28.07 -5.06
C GLY A 46 -0.62 -26.86 -4.15
N ALA A 47 0.36 -26.53 -3.31
CA ALA A 47 0.35 -25.34 -2.47
C ALA A 47 1.75 -24.69 -2.41
N PRO A 48 2.20 -24.03 -3.51
CA PRO A 48 3.49 -23.38 -3.56
C PRO A 48 3.65 -22.35 -2.43
N PHE A 49 4.87 -22.22 -1.90
CA PHE A 49 5.15 -21.31 -0.79
C PHE A 49 5.21 -19.86 -1.27
N ASP A 50 4.33 -19.00 -0.76
CA ASP A 50 4.35 -17.55 -0.96
C ASP A 50 5.34 -16.90 0.01
N TYR A 51 6.62 -16.90 -0.39
CA TYR A 51 7.71 -16.45 0.47
C TYR A 51 8.00 -14.94 0.36
N PHE A 52 7.65 -14.33 -0.79
CA PHE A 52 8.03 -12.96 -1.13
C PHE A 52 6.87 -11.99 -0.93
N HIS A 53 5.70 -12.30 -1.49
CA HIS A 53 4.49 -11.48 -1.43
C HIS A 53 4.72 -10.01 -1.79
N CYS A 54 4.87 -9.73 -3.08
CA CYS A 54 5.03 -8.37 -3.59
C CYS A 54 3.76 -7.53 -3.35
N THR A 55 3.89 -6.36 -2.72
CA THR A 55 2.76 -5.50 -2.31
C THR A 55 2.65 -4.20 -3.12
N SER A 56 3.77 -3.71 -3.67
CA SER A 56 3.79 -2.51 -4.51
C SER A 56 5.09 -2.38 -5.28
N VAL A 57 5.03 -1.64 -6.38
CA VAL A 57 6.20 -1.19 -7.14
C VAL A 57 6.03 0.27 -7.54
N ASP A 58 7.14 0.99 -7.58
CA ASP A 58 7.26 2.31 -8.16
C ASP A 58 8.55 2.44 -8.98
N LYS A 59 8.64 3.41 -9.88
CA LYS A 59 9.79 3.59 -10.78
C LYS A 59 10.38 4.99 -10.61
N ASP A 60 11.69 5.07 -10.43
CA ASP A 60 12.41 6.34 -10.34
C ASP A 60 12.64 6.96 -11.73
N ALA A 61 13.05 8.23 -11.74
CA ALA A 61 13.33 8.96 -12.98
C ALA A 61 14.59 8.44 -13.73
N SER A 62 15.45 7.67 -13.06
CA SER A 62 16.63 7.03 -13.63
C SER A 62 16.31 5.66 -14.26
N GLY A 63 15.08 5.18 -14.09
CA GLY A 63 14.58 3.93 -14.62
C GLY A 63 14.68 2.73 -13.66
N ASN A 64 15.20 2.90 -12.44
CA ASN A 64 15.21 1.83 -11.43
C ASN A 64 13.87 1.71 -10.73
N TYR A 65 13.67 0.60 -10.03
CA TYR A 65 12.42 0.27 -9.36
C TYR A 65 12.58 0.22 -7.86
N VAL A 66 11.55 0.65 -7.14
CA VAL A 66 11.37 0.45 -5.70
C VAL A 66 10.24 -0.54 -5.53
N LEU A 67 10.58 -1.77 -5.15
CA LEU A 67 9.69 -2.90 -5.00
C LEU A 67 9.49 -3.23 -3.52
N SER A 68 8.26 -3.34 -3.07
CA SER A 68 7.94 -3.72 -1.69
C SER A 68 7.48 -5.16 -1.62
N ALA A 69 8.00 -5.92 -0.64
CA ALA A 69 7.60 -7.28 -0.38
C ALA A 69 7.24 -7.46 1.11
N GLY A 70 6.01 -7.89 1.38
CA GLY A 70 5.47 -7.96 2.73
C GLY A 70 6.06 -9.13 3.52
N HIS A 71 6.19 -10.31 2.89
CA HIS A 71 6.64 -11.52 3.60
C HIS A 71 8.13 -11.51 3.93
N THR A 72 8.96 -10.73 3.24
CA THR A 72 10.35 -10.47 3.66
C THR A 72 10.48 -9.20 4.50
N SER A 73 9.38 -8.43 4.66
CA SER A 73 9.39 -7.10 5.31
C SER A 73 10.50 -6.19 4.78
N THR A 74 10.74 -6.26 3.47
CA THR A 74 11.86 -5.58 2.79
C THR A 74 11.36 -4.75 1.62
N ILE A 75 11.97 -3.59 1.45
CA ILE A 75 11.87 -2.73 0.28
C ILE A 75 13.16 -2.93 -0.53
N TYR A 76 13.02 -3.34 -1.79
CA TYR A 76 14.11 -3.63 -2.71
C TYR A 76 14.25 -2.51 -3.72
N PHE A 77 15.44 -1.96 -3.84
CA PHE A 77 15.83 -1.09 -4.94
C PHE A 77 16.41 -1.98 -6.04
N VAL A 78 15.74 -2.05 -7.19
CA VAL A 78 16.06 -2.97 -8.28
C VAL A 78 16.50 -2.19 -9.51
N GLN A 79 17.59 -2.59 -10.13
CA GLN A 79 18.14 -1.91 -11.30
C GLN A 79 17.20 -2.03 -12.51
N GLY A 80 17.04 -0.93 -13.25
CA GLY A 80 16.22 -0.87 -14.46
C GLY A 80 16.82 -1.48 -15.74
N ASP A 81 17.89 -2.28 -15.65
CA ASP A 81 18.55 -2.84 -16.84
C ASP A 81 17.78 -4.05 -17.42
N ARG A 82 17.77 -4.19 -18.75
CA ARG A 82 17.03 -5.22 -19.49
C ARG A 82 17.51 -6.66 -19.23
N ASN A 83 18.62 -6.86 -18.51
CA ASN A 83 19.20 -8.16 -18.21
C ASN A 83 18.82 -8.67 -16.81
N GLN A 84 17.53 -8.69 -16.45
CA GLN A 84 17.05 -9.13 -15.12
C GLN A 84 17.77 -8.37 -13.99
N GLY A 85 17.61 -7.04 -13.95
CA GLY A 85 18.45 -6.13 -13.16
C GLY A 85 18.70 -6.54 -11.69
N ASP A 86 19.90 -6.22 -11.20
CA ASP A 86 20.34 -6.60 -9.86
C ASP A 86 19.56 -5.88 -8.75
N ILE A 87 19.52 -6.50 -7.56
CA ILE A 87 19.12 -5.81 -6.34
C ILE A 87 20.26 -4.86 -5.95
N LEU A 88 20.00 -3.56 -6.07
CA LEU A 88 20.93 -2.50 -5.71
C LEU A 88 21.05 -2.35 -4.19
N ARG A 89 19.92 -2.35 -3.48
CA ARG A 89 19.85 -2.22 -2.01
C ARG A 89 18.59 -2.88 -1.46
N ARG A 90 18.71 -3.40 -0.24
CA ARG A 90 17.61 -3.84 0.63
C ARG A 90 17.43 -2.84 1.78
N LEU A 91 16.20 -2.44 2.03
CA LEU A 91 15.80 -1.62 3.17
C LEU A 91 14.78 -2.40 4.00
N GLY A 92 15.10 -2.70 5.25
CA GLY A 92 14.29 -3.57 6.11
C GLY A 92 14.60 -5.05 5.94
N GLY A 93 13.85 -5.88 6.66
CA GLY A 93 14.03 -7.34 6.69
C GLY A 93 15.36 -7.81 7.30
N ASN A 94 15.64 -9.10 7.16
CA ASN A 94 16.78 -9.76 7.80
C ASN A 94 18.13 -9.42 7.16
N LEU A 95 18.14 -8.99 5.90
CA LEU A 95 19.34 -8.69 5.11
C LEU A 95 19.40 -7.22 4.68
N SER A 96 18.93 -6.30 5.52
CA SER A 96 18.93 -4.87 5.20
C SER A 96 20.35 -4.35 4.94
N ASP A 97 20.58 -3.73 3.79
CA ASP A 97 21.81 -2.99 3.48
C ASP A 97 21.81 -1.59 4.10
N ILE A 98 20.61 -1.07 4.40
CA ILE A 98 20.38 0.29 4.87
C ILE A 98 19.93 0.27 6.33
N GLN A 99 20.58 1.06 7.17
CA GLN A 99 20.25 1.17 8.59
C GLN A 99 19.01 2.06 8.80
N LEU A 100 17.95 1.51 9.40
CA LEU A 100 16.77 2.27 9.84
C LEU A 100 17.07 3.07 11.12
N ARG A 101 16.67 4.35 11.15
CA ARG A 101 16.89 5.28 12.25
C ARG A 101 15.61 5.99 12.64
N GLY A 102 15.15 5.73 13.86
CA GLY A 102 13.94 6.36 14.43
C GLY A 102 12.62 5.70 14.02
N PHE A 103 12.66 4.58 13.29
CA PHE A 103 11.47 3.80 12.93
C PHE A 103 11.82 2.34 12.61
N ASN A 104 10.79 1.51 12.54
CA ASN A 104 10.81 0.18 11.97
C ASN A 104 9.53 -0.03 11.15
N PHE A 105 9.48 -1.10 10.36
CA PHE A 105 8.27 -1.52 9.67
C PHE A 105 8.31 -3.02 9.40
N SER A 106 7.13 -3.59 9.17
CA SER A 106 6.99 -4.98 8.73
C SER A 106 5.69 -5.15 7.92
N TYR A 107 5.71 -6.11 6.99
CA TYR A 107 4.56 -6.47 6.15
C TYR A 107 3.96 -5.28 5.39
N GLN A 108 4.81 -4.33 5.03
CA GLN A 108 4.42 -3.04 4.49
C GLN A 108 3.78 -3.14 3.10
N HIS A 109 2.89 -2.20 2.83
CA HIS A 109 2.20 -1.99 1.56
C HIS A 109 2.45 -0.58 1.04
N ASP A 110 2.14 -0.40 -0.24
CA ASP A 110 2.14 0.89 -0.95
C ASP A 110 3.36 1.77 -0.68
N VAL A 111 4.54 1.21 -0.94
CA VAL A 111 5.77 2.00 -0.95
C VAL A 111 5.78 2.85 -2.22
N ARG A 112 5.88 4.17 -2.05
CA ARG A 112 5.87 5.13 -3.16
C ARG A 112 7.03 6.10 -3.06
N ILE A 113 7.61 6.44 -4.21
CA ILE A 113 8.64 7.46 -4.32
C ILE A 113 7.93 8.81 -4.28
N VAL A 114 8.20 9.59 -3.23
CA VAL A 114 7.69 10.97 -3.10
C VAL A 114 8.64 11.94 -3.80
N ASN A 115 9.94 11.73 -3.64
CA ASN A 115 10.99 12.49 -4.33
C ASN A 115 12.26 11.65 -4.41
N HIS A 116 13.10 11.90 -5.41
CA HIS A 116 14.35 11.18 -5.61
C HIS A 116 15.41 12.04 -6.32
N ASN A 117 16.67 11.85 -5.93
CA ASN A 117 17.86 12.18 -6.71
C ASN A 117 18.81 10.98 -6.68
N ASP A 118 19.90 11.02 -7.45
CA ASP A 118 20.87 9.92 -7.68
C ASP A 118 21.13 8.93 -6.53
N SER A 119 21.16 9.39 -5.27
CA SER A 119 21.38 8.51 -4.12
C SER A 119 20.44 8.73 -2.94
N GLN A 120 19.40 9.54 -3.12
CA GLN A 120 18.52 9.91 -2.02
C GLN A 120 17.06 9.80 -2.44
N TYR A 121 16.25 9.20 -1.57
CA TYR A 121 14.83 9.01 -1.78
C TYR A 121 14.06 9.55 -0.58
N SER A 122 12.96 10.25 -0.83
CA SER A 122 11.87 10.35 0.14
C SER A 122 10.80 9.36 -0.28
N ILE A 123 10.45 8.43 0.60
CA ILE A 123 9.46 7.39 0.33
C ILE A 123 8.33 7.43 1.35
N SER A 124 7.09 7.22 0.88
CA SER A 124 5.96 6.92 1.76
C SER A 124 5.77 5.41 1.84
N ILE A 125 5.38 4.93 3.02
CA ILE A 125 5.20 3.51 3.34
C ILE A 125 3.91 3.38 4.14
N PHE A 126 3.01 2.46 3.76
CA PHE A 126 1.98 1.99 4.68
C PHE A 126 2.54 0.80 5.46
N ASN A 127 2.87 1.00 6.73
CA ASN A 127 3.41 -0.02 7.61
C ASN A 127 2.26 -0.76 8.31
N ASN A 128 1.98 -1.98 7.88
CA ASN A 128 0.99 -2.84 8.53
C ASN A 128 1.40 -3.20 9.96
N ALA A 129 2.71 -3.30 10.23
CA ALA A 129 3.29 -3.69 11.52
C ALA A 129 2.83 -5.07 12.01
N TRP A 130 2.50 -5.95 11.07
CA TRP A 130 2.11 -7.32 11.39
C TRP A 130 3.36 -8.12 11.82
N ASP A 131 3.24 -8.91 12.88
CA ASP A 131 4.32 -9.74 13.42
C ASP A 131 4.07 -11.24 13.19
N GLY A 132 2.98 -11.59 12.48
CA GLY A 132 2.57 -12.98 12.29
C GLY A 132 1.69 -13.53 13.42
N ALA A 133 1.46 -12.78 14.50
CA ALA A 133 0.64 -13.21 15.61
C ALA A 133 -0.83 -12.87 15.39
N SER A 134 -1.71 -13.67 16.00
CA SER A 134 -3.16 -13.47 15.92
C SER A 134 -3.63 -12.17 16.60
N ASN A 135 -2.80 -11.60 17.49
CA ASN A 135 -3.06 -10.34 18.20
C ASN A 135 -1.84 -9.41 18.04
N PRO A 136 -1.76 -8.62 16.95
CA PRO A 136 -0.66 -7.69 16.75
C PRO A 136 -0.64 -6.64 17.87
N THR A 137 0.53 -6.44 18.47
CA THR A 137 0.71 -5.46 19.56
C THR A 137 1.02 -4.05 19.06
N THR A 138 1.43 -3.92 17.80
CA THR A 138 1.77 -2.65 17.16
C THR A 138 0.69 -2.27 16.16
N ALA A 139 0.19 -1.03 16.24
CA ALA A 139 -0.78 -0.50 15.29
C ALA A 139 -0.12 -0.17 13.95
N SER A 140 -0.89 -0.31 12.87
CA SER A 140 -0.47 0.11 11.54
C SER A 140 -0.24 1.62 11.52
N THR A 141 0.71 2.07 10.69
CA THR A 141 1.13 3.46 10.60
C THR A 141 1.41 3.86 9.15
N GLY A 142 1.15 5.11 8.80
CA GLY A 142 1.78 5.73 7.63
C GLY A 142 3.16 6.24 8.01
N ILE A 143 4.17 5.99 7.18
CA ILE A 143 5.54 6.42 7.41
C ILE A 143 6.03 7.21 6.21
N LEU A 144 6.61 8.37 6.46
CA LEU A 144 7.43 9.10 5.51
C LEU A 144 8.89 8.97 5.95
N ALA A 145 9.73 8.42 5.09
CA ALA A 145 11.14 8.15 5.40
C ALA A 145 12.06 8.77 4.34
N PHE A 146 13.23 9.22 4.79
CA PHE A 146 14.31 9.65 3.93
C PHE A 146 15.37 8.55 3.87
N VAL A 147 15.74 8.12 2.68
CA VAL A 147 16.73 7.07 2.41
C VAL A 147 17.92 7.70 1.72
N ASP A 148 19.12 7.50 2.26
CA ASP A 148 20.39 7.85 1.61
C ASP A 148 21.18 6.56 1.34
N THR A 149 21.27 6.20 0.06
CA THR A 149 21.92 4.96 -0.40
C THR A 149 23.44 5.05 -0.49
N LYS A 150 24.02 6.26 -0.35
CA LYS A 150 25.46 6.46 -0.17
C LYS A 150 25.87 6.33 1.28
N ALA A 151 25.08 6.92 2.19
CA ALA A 151 25.29 6.80 3.62
C ALA A 151 24.83 5.45 4.19
N ASN A 152 24.05 4.67 3.41
CA ASN A 152 23.37 3.45 3.85
C ASN A 152 22.52 3.68 5.11
N THR A 153 21.80 4.80 5.14
CA THR A 153 20.90 5.13 6.26
C THR A 153 19.53 5.54 5.77
N SER A 154 18.51 5.18 6.53
CA SER A 154 17.15 5.67 6.35
C SER A 154 16.64 6.25 7.65
N THR A 155 16.15 7.49 7.61
CA THR A 155 15.70 8.25 8.78
C THR A 155 14.21 8.54 8.68
N LEU A 156 13.51 8.39 9.80
CA LEU A 156 12.11 8.80 9.90
C LEU A 156 11.97 10.31 9.65
N ILE A 157 11.11 10.70 8.72
CA ILE A 157 10.67 12.09 8.55
C ILE A 157 9.41 12.32 9.40
N GLN A 158 8.42 11.45 9.24
CA GLN A 158 7.14 11.54 9.95
C GLN A 158 6.45 10.18 10.05
N SER A 159 5.73 9.97 11.16
CA SER A 159 4.83 8.85 11.40
C SER A 159 3.39 9.36 11.57
N TYR A 160 2.43 8.62 11.02
CA TYR A 160 1.00 8.94 11.07
C TYR A 160 0.25 7.74 11.66
N SER A 161 -0.33 7.93 12.84
CA SER A 161 -1.11 6.90 13.53
C SER A 161 -2.60 7.22 13.48
N ALA A 162 -3.43 6.18 13.29
CA ALA A 162 -4.87 6.34 13.45
C ALA A 162 -5.21 6.80 14.89
N PRO A 163 -6.27 7.62 15.09
CA PRO A 163 -6.77 7.98 16.41
C PRO A 163 -7.18 6.76 17.28
N ASN A 164 -7.57 7.01 18.53
CA ASN A 164 -8.22 6.04 19.43
C ASN A 164 -7.42 4.75 19.71
N GLY A 165 -6.10 4.84 19.76
CA GLY A 165 -5.23 3.69 20.02
C GLY A 165 -4.74 2.96 18.77
N GLY A 166 -5.10 3.45 17.58
CA GLY A 166 -4.61 2.93 16.32
C GLY A 166 -5.54 1.91 15.66
N LEU A 167 -5.13 1.46 14.48
CA LEU A 167 -5.82 0.42 13.72
C LEU A 167 -4.81 -0.66 13.35
N HIS A 168 -5.22 -1.93 13.40
CA HIS A 168 -4.35 -3.07 13.13
C HIS A 168 -4.79 -3.76 11.84
N SER A 169 -4.21 -3.35 10.71
CA SER A 169 -4.49 -3.97 9.41
C SER A 169 -3.46 -5.04 9.10
N ALA A 170 -3.86 -6.31 9.13
CA ALA A 170 -2.99 -7.42 8.75
C ALA A 170 -2.57 -7.37 7.27
N ASP A 171 -3.50 -6.94 6.41
CA ASP A 171 -3.39 -7.01 4.95
C ASP A 171 -3.78 -5.66 4.33
N TYR A 172 -3.29 -5.39 3.11
CA TYR A 172 -3.61 -4.19 2.31
C TYR A 172 -3.23 -2.85 2.96
N GLY A 173 -3.75 -1.75 2.38
CA GLY A 173 -3.59 -0.39 2.87
C GLY A 173 -2.66 0.44 2.00
N ASN A 174 -2.74 1.76 2.17
CA ASN A 174 -1.95 2.69 1.37
C ASN A 174 -1.78 4.04 2.05
N MET A 175 -0.75 4.76 1.62
CA MET A 175 -0.48 6.13 2.08
C MET A 175 -0.16 6.99 0.86
N GLN A 176 -0.94 8.04 0.66
CA GLN A 176 -0.77 9.01 -0.42
C GLN A 176 -0.35 10.36 0.16
N VAL A 177 0.80 10.88 -0.26
CA VAL A 177 1.18 12.27 -0.01
C VAL A 177 0.46 13.17 -1.02
N LEU A 178 -0.25 14.20 -0.54
CA LEU A 178 -1.05 15.12 -1.34
C LEU A 178 -0.23 16.36 -1.75
N SER A 179 -0.69 17.08 -2.77
CA SER A 179 0.00 18.26 -3.30
C SER A 179 0.12 19.43 -2.31
N ASN A 180 -0.77 19.50 -1.33
CA ASN A 180 -0.70 20.48 -0.24
C ASN A 180 0.18 20.03 0.94
N GLY A 181 0.87 18.88 0.82
CA GLY A 181 1.71 18.28 1.86
C GLY A 181 0.95 17.45 2.89
N ASN A 182 -0.39 17.46 2.89
CA ASN A 182 -1.16 16.54 3.73
C ASN A 182 -0.93 15.08 3.27
N VAL A 183 -1.32 14.15 4.12
CA VAL A 183 -1.23 12.72 3.84
C VAL A 183 -2.62 12.11 3.97
N PHE A 184 -3.00 11.30 3.00
CA PHE A 184 -4.24 10.53 3.00
C PHE A 184 -3.94 9.04 3.12
N ILE A 185 -4.56 8.37 4.09
CA ILE A 185 -4.26 6.98 4.44
C ILE A 185 -5.53 6.15 4.35
N GLY A 186 -5.47 5.05 3.59
CA GLY A 186 -6.44 3.96 3.67
C GLY A 186 -5.91 2.88 4.60
N TRP A 187 -6.67 2.52 5.64
CA TRP A 187 -6.21 1.61 6.70
C TRP A 187 -6.39 0.12 6.35
N GLY A 188 -6.18 -0.22 5.07
CA GLY A 188 -6.23 -1.57 4.53
C GLY A 188 -7.53 -2.30 4.81
N ALA A 189 -7.43 -3.54 5.29
CA ALA A 189 -8.58 -4.38 5.64
C ALA A 189 -9.51 -3.73 6.67
N MET A 190 -9.07 -2.68 7.39
CA MET A 190 -9.91 -1.91 8.28
C MET A 190 -10.75 -0.90 7.47
N PRO A 191 -12.06 -0.78 7.70
CA PRO A 191 -12.95 0.05 6.89
C PRO A 191 -12.85 1.54 7.29
N PHE A 192 -11.64 2.06 7.33
CA PHE A 192 -11.32 3.44 7.68
C PHE A 192 -10.40 4.08 6.65
N PHE A 193 -10.53 5.40 6.53
CA PHE A 193 -9.50 6.24 5.93
C PHE A 193 -9.31 7.52 6.76
N SER A 194 -8.19 8.20 6.55
CA SER A 194 -7.85 9.40 7.31
C SER A 194 -7.04 10.39 6.50
N GLU A 195 -7.13 11.67 6.85
CA GLU A 195 -6.23 12.70 6.37
C GLU A 195 -5.48 13.31 7.55
N PHE A 196 -4.19 13.55 7.34
CA PHE A 196 -3.30 14.18 8.29
C PHE A 196 -2.61 15.38 7.65
N THR A 197 -2.41 16.44 8.43
CA THR A 197 -1.49 17.51 8.05
C THR A 197 -0.03 17.04 8.10
N PRO A 198 0.94 17.72 7.46
CA PRO A 198 2.34 17.27 7.40
C PRO A 198 2.99 17.00 8.77
N ASN A 199 2.52 17.68 9.83
CA ASN A 199 3.05 17.51 11.18
C ASN A 199 2.39 16.36 11.98
N GLY A 200 1.55 15.55 11.34
CA GLY A 200 0.94 14.37 11.96
C GLY A 200 -0.42 14.62 12.61
N ARG A 201 -0.96 15.84 12.60
CA ARG A 201 -2.32 16.09 13.13
C ARG A 201 -3.39 15.53 12.20
N CYS A 202 -4.23 14.63 12.73
CA CYS A 202 -5.40 14.10 12.04
C CYS A 202 -6.46 15.21 11.85
N VAL A 203 -6.90 15.40 10.61
CA VAL A 203 -7.95 16.38 10.23
C VAL A 203 -9.19 15.72 9.64
N LEU A 204 -9.09 14.42 9.30
CA LEU A 204 -10.21 13.59 8.88
C LEU A 204 -9.94 12.16 9.35
N HIS A 205 -10.95 11.52 9.94
CA HIS A 205 -10.95 10.11 10.26
C HIS A 205 -12.36 9.59 10.05
N ALA A 206 -12.56 8.74 9.04
CA ALA A 206 -13.86 8.29 8.61
C ALA A 206 -13.91 6.77 8.56
N GLN A 207 -15.03 6.21 9.02
CA GLN A 207 -15.38 4.80 8.95
C GLN A 207 -16.46 4.62 7.88
N PHE A 208 -16.28 3.66 6.97
CA PHE A 208 -17.21 3.43 5.85
C PHE A 208 -17.81 2.01 5.84
N GLY A 209 -17.55 1.21 6.87
CA GLY A 209 -18.06 -0.14 7.03
C GLY A 209 -18.06 -0.58 8.48
N GLN A 210 -18.70 -1.71 8.77
CA GLN A 210 -18.73 -2.27 10.12
C GLN A 210 -17.32 -2.63 10.59
N TYR A 211 -16.97 -2.19 11.80
CA TYR A 211 -15.71 -2.48 12.46
C TYR A 211 -15.99 -3.17 13.78
N ASP A 212 -15.35 -4.30 14.03
CA ASP A 212 -15.19 -4.86 15.37
C ASP A 212 -13.69 -4.87 15.72
N PRO A 213 -13.33 -4.33 16.90
CA PRO A 213 -11.94 -4.16 17.29
C PRO A 213 -11.20 -5.48 17.57
N ASN A 214 -11.87 -6.64 17.52
CA ASN A 214 -11.23 -7.93 17.68
C ASN A 214 -10.32 -8.26 16.47
N PRO A 215 -8.99 -8.28 16.63
CA PRO A 215 -8.05 -8.51 15.53
C PRO A 215 -8.21 -9.91 14.90
N LEU A 216 -8.75 -10.89 15.64
CA LEU A 216 -9.03 -12.25 15.16
C LEU A 216 -10.18 -12.29 14.13
N GLN A 217 -11.03 -11.26 14.11
CA GLN A 217 -12.16 -11.16 13.19
C GLN A 217 -11.87 -10.24 12.00
N SER A 218 -10.64 -9.74 11.87
CA SER A 218 -10.25 -8.81 10.80
C SER A 218 -10.46 -9.34 9.37
N ARG A 219 -10.61 -10.66 9.23
CA ARG A 219 -10.87 -11.36 7.95
C ARG A 219 -12.33 -11.68 7.68
N ASN A 220 -13.23 -11.41 8.63
CA ASN A 220 -14.68 -11.66 8.52
C ASN A 220 -15.50 -10.37 8.30
N TRP A 221 -14.86 -9.25 7.92
CA TRP A 221 -15.58 -8.01 7.62
C TRP A 221 -16.40 -8.14 6.34
N THR A 222 -17.60 -7.56 6.36
CA THR A 222 -18.43 -7.40 5.16
C THR A 222 -17.85 -6.36 4.19
N VAL A 223 -16.93 -5.50 4.66
CA VAL A 223 -16.30 -4.45 3.87
C VAL A 223 -14.82 -4.37 4.22
N GLN A 224 -13.96 -4.54 3.22
CA GLN A 224 -12.51 -4.34 3.32
C GLN A 224 -12.09 -3.33 2.23
N SER A 225 -11.02 -2.59 2.48
CA SER A 225 -10.41 -1.71 1.47
C SER A 225 -9.03 -2.21 1.10
N THR A 226 -8.76 -2.31 -0.20
CA THR A 226 -7.38 -2.55 -0.65
C THR A 226 -6.57 -1.26 -0.57
N ARG A 227 -7.12 -0.17 -1.12
CA ARG A 227 -6.54 1.18 -1.14
C ARG A 227 -7.64 2.25 -1.22
N VAL A 228 -7.34 3.44 -0.70
CA VAL A 228 -8.16 4.65 -0.85
C VAL A 228 -7.27 5.77 -1.38
N VAL A 229 -7.73 6.46 -2.42
CA VAL A 229 -7.00 7.57 -3.04
C VAL A 229 -7.82 8.84 -3.00
N ARG A 230 -7.13 9.98 -2.88
CA ARG A 230 -7.70 11.30 -3.05
C ARG A 230 -7.07 11.97 -4.25
N GLY A 231 -7.91 12.42 -5.18
CA GLY A 231 -7.48 13.12 -6.37
C GLY A 231 -8.44 14.27 -6.71
N PRO A 232 -8.01 15.18 -7.60
CA PRO A 232 -8.93 16.14 -8.18
C PRO A 232 -10.05 15.40 -8.90
N TRP A 233 -11.29 15.79 -8.66
CA TRP A 233 -12.44 15.25 -9.35
C TRP A 233 -13.28 16.40 -9.90
N SER A 234 -13.61 16.31 -11.18
CA SER A 234 -14.61 17.15 -11.83
C SER A 234 -15.60 16.24 -12.53
N SER A 235 -16.87 16.32 -12.18
CA SER A 235 -17.94 15.73 -12.99
C SER A 235 -18.49 16.76 -13.97
N LYS A 236 -18.85 16.29 -15.16
CA LYS A 236 -19.74 17.00 -16.08
C LYS A 236 -20.92 16.08 -16.36
N PRO A 237 -21.92 15.99 -15.47
CA PRO A 237 -23.08 15.14 -15.72
C PRO A 237 -23.80 15.64 -16.98
N PRO A 238 -24.14 14.76 -17.94
CA PRO A 238 -24.78 15.17 -19.19
C PRO A 238 -26.23 15.64 -19.01
N PHE A 239 -26.83 15.44 -17.83
CA PHE A 239 -28.20 15.84 -17.52
C PHE A 239 -28.31 16.30 -16.07
N PHE A 240 -28.36 17.60 -15.82
CA PHE A 240 -29.09 18.14 -14.68
C PHE A 240 -29.79 19.43 -15.08
N ASP A 241 -31.12 19.34 -15.14
CA ASP A 241 -32.04 20.45 -15.13
C ASP A 241 -31.85 21.29 -13.86
N LEU A 242 -32.01 22.60 -14.03
CA LEU A 242 -31.80 23.74 -13.12
C LEU A 242 -32.67 23.77 -11.84
N LEU A 243 -33.13 22.64 -11.29
CA LEU A 243 -34.16 22.61 -10.23
C LEU A 243 -33.75 22.01 -8.88
N ALA A 244 -32.49 21.60 -8.68
CA ALA A 244 -32.03 21.13 -7.37
C ALA A 244 -31.65 22.32 -6.44
N PRO A 245 -32.14 22.38 -5.17
CA PRO A 245 -31.78 23.44 -4.23
C PRO A 245 -30.27 23.47 -3.91
N ALA A 246 -29.68 24.67 -3.91
CA ALA A 246 -28.24 24.92 -3.84
C ALA A 246 -27.51 24.49 -2.53
N ASN A 247 -28.21 23.90 -1.55
CA ASN A 247 -27.70 23.74 -0.19
C ASN A 247 -27.50 22.28 0.28
N GLN A 248 -27.38 21.32 -0.63
CA GLN A 248 -27.14 19.93 -0.24
C GLN A 248 -25.72 19.48 -0.60
N THR A 249 -24.91 19.19 0.43
CA THR A 249 -23.57 18.59 0.32
C THR A 249 -23.69 17.13 0.02
N HIS A 250 -22.91 16.69 -0.96
CA HIS A 250 -23.19 15.40 -1.50
C HIS A 250 -21.83 14.75 -1.96
N ALA A 251 -21.54 13.48 -1.59
CA ALA A 251 -20.40 12.59 -1.90
C ALA A 251 -20.80 11.32 -2.72
N ILE A 252 -19.90 10.80 -3.57
CA ILE A 252 -20.13 9.53 -4.31
C ILE A 252 -19.50 8.35 -3.57
N ALA A 253 -20.30 7.35 -3.20
CA ALA A 253 -19.82 6.05 -2.72
C ALA A 253 -20.25 4.94 -3.70
N LEU A 254 -19.26 4.16 -4.16
CA LEU A 254 -19.46 2.94 -4.94
C LEU A 254 -19.34 1.75 -4.01
N VAL A 255 -20.44 1.04 -3.78
CA VAL A 255 -20.43 -0.24 -3.07
C VAL A 255 -20.90 -1.31 -4.05
N GLY A 256 -19.96 -2.15 -4.48
CA GLY A 256 -20.26 -3.37 -5.22
C GLY A 256 -20.29 -4.54 -4.25
N TYR A 257 -21.42 -5.23 -4.14
CA TYR A 257 -21.47 -6.54 -3.49
C TYR A 257 -21.50 -7.62 -4.58
N GLY A 258 -20.56 -8.57 -4.48
CA GLY A 258 -20.63 -9.85 -5.19
C GLY A 258 -20.65 -10.98 -4.18
N ASP A 259 -21.77 -11.71 -4.08
CA ASP A 259 -21.81 -13.05 -3.49
C ASP A 259 -21.70 -14.08 -4.64
N SER A 260 -21.20 -15.28 -4.30
CA SER A 260 -21.10 -16.54 -5.04
C SER A 260 -22.32 -16.99 -5.88
N ARG A 261 -23.39 -16.20 -5.93
CA ARG A 261 -24.64 -16.47 -6.65
C ARG A 261 -24.86 -15.61 -7.90
N ASN A 262 -23.81 -14.99 -8.46
CA ASN A 262 -23.88 -14.21 -9.72
C ASN A 262 -24.96 -13.11 -9.73
N GLN A 263 -25.26 -12.51 -8.58
CA GLN A 263 -26.07 -11.29 -8.52
C GLN A 263 -25.14 -10.13 -8.19
N THR A 264 -24.64 -9.45 -9.23
CA THR A 264 -23.97 -8.16 -9.06
C THR A 264 -25.05 -7.11 -8.82
N GLN A 265 -25.14 -6.64 -7.58
CA GLN A 265 -25.91 -5.44 -7.28
C GLN A 265 -24.93 -4.29 -7.12
N THR A 266 -24.97 -3.35 -8.08
CA THR A 266 -24.24 -2.10 -8.01
C THR A 266 -25.20 -1.02 -7.54
N THR A 267 -25.00 -0.53 -6.32
CA THR A 267 -25.78 0.58 -5.79
C THR A 267 -24.92 1.84 -5.87
N TYR A 268 -25.43 2.85 -6.57
CA TYR A 268 -24.79 4.15 -6.69
C TYR A 268 -25.40 5.09 -5.65
N TYR A 269 -24.57 5.62 -4.77
CA TYR A 269 -24.92 6.80 -4.00
C TYR A 269 -24.09 7.93 -4.59
N ALA A 270 -24.76 8.84 -5.32
CA ALA A 270 -24.09 9.92 -6.03
C ALA A 270 -24.52 11.24 -5.44
N SER A 271 -23.52 12.08 -5.17
CA SER A 271 -23.76 13.24 -4.38
C SER A 271 -22.60 14.27 -4.71
N TRP A 272 -22.95 15.53 -5.08
CA TRP A 272 -22.16 16.73 -5.48
C TRP A 272 -22.29 17.92 -4.51
N ASN A 273 -21.17 18.47 -4.04
CA ASN A 273 -21.08 19.77 -3.38
C ASN A 273 -20.69 20.85 -4.40
N GLY A 274 -21.64 21.73 -4.69
CA GLY A 274 -21.46 22.81 -5.62
C GLY A 274 -20.23 23.64 -5.37
N ALA A 275 -19.56 23.98 -6.47
CA ALA A 275 -18.52 24.99 -6.49
C ALA A 275 -18.99 26.23 -5.72
N THR A 276 -18.31 26.55 -4.63
CA THR A 276 -18.39 27.88 -4.03
C THR A 276 -17.59 28.82 -4.93
N ASN A 277 -18.27 29.76 -5.59
CA ASN A 277 -17.65 31.00 -6.08
C ASN A 277 -17.09 31.80 -4.91
#